data_AF-A0A1J5U2P9-F1
#
_entry.id   AF-A0A1J5U2P9-F1
#
_cell.length_a   1.000
_cell.length_b   1.000
_cell.length_c   1.000
_cell.angle_alpha   90.00
_cell.angle_beta   90.00
_cell.angle_gamma   90.00
#
_symmetry.space_group_name_H-M   'P 1'
#
loop_
_entity.id
_entity.type
_entity.pdbx_description
1 polymer ?
#
loop_
_entity_poly.entity_id
_entity_poly.type
_entity_poly.pdbx_seq_one_letter_code
_entity_poly.pdbx_strand_id
1 'polypeptide(L)' 'MNWRLLLTLDAARDPELAPHVYLLYLLFWTFFVGLFVLFVFPIIGNTLGFAIIGILIFLFVSMVWYFHKSNLFAD' A
#
# COMPACT_ATOMS: atom_id res chain seq x y z
N MET A 1 -16.59 6.11 -15.78
CA MET A 1 -15.26 6.02 -15.13
C MET A 1 -14.21 5.66 -16.16
N ASN A 2 -13.18 6.48 -16.35
CA ASN A 2 -12.05 6.15 -17.21
C ASN A 2 -11.04 5.34 -16.38
N TRP A 3 -11.07 4.02 -16.47
CA TRP A 3 -10.31 3.07 -15.64
C TRP A 3 -8.79 3.24 -15.79
N ARG A 4 -8.36 3.85 -16.90
CA ARG A 4 -6.96 4.21 -17.15
C ARG A 4 -6.45 5.36 -16.27
N LEU A 5 -7.35 6.24 -15.81
CA LEU A 5 -7.00 7.38 -14.97
C LEU A 5 -6.68 6.92 -13.53
N LEU A 6 -7.35 5.88 -13.01
CA LEU A 6 -7.08 5.33 -11.67
C LEU A 6 -5.63 4.85 -11.44
N LEU A 7 -4.89 4.57 -12.52
CA LEU A 7 -3.48 4.16 -12.46
C LEU A 7 -2.50 5.33 -12.52
N THR A 8 -3.00 6.56 -12.65
CA THR A 8 -2.17 7.77 -12.76
C THR A 8 -2.17 8.55 -11.44
N LEU A 9 -1.02 9.15 -11.12
CA LEU A 9 -0.84 10.00 -9.93
C LEU A 9 -1.79 11.21 -9.91
N ASP A 10 -2.30 11.65 -11.07
CA ASP A 10 -3.28 12.73 -11.18
C ASP A 10 -4.67 12.32 -10.68
N ALA A 11 -5.08 11.05 -10.80
CA ALA A 11 -6.36 10.59 -10.26
C ALA A 11 -6.38 10.52 -8.74
N ALA A 12 -5.21 10.48 -8.08
CA ALA A 12 -5.13 10.58 -6.63
C ALA A 12 -5.46 11.98 -6.13
N ARG A 13 -5.22 13.02 -6.95
CA ARG A 13 -5.47 14.43 -6.64
C ARG A 13 -6.88 14.89 -6.95
N ASP A 14 -7.63 14.11 -7.72
CA ASP A 14 -9.02 14.38 -8.02
C ASP A 14 -9.90 13.98 -6.81
N PRO A 15 -10.58 14.92 -6.14
CA PRO A 15 -11.30 14.65 -4.88
C PRO A 15 -12.40 13.59 -5.02
N GLU A 16 -12.97 13.40 -6.21
CA GLU A 16 -13.97 12.34 -6.44
C GLU A 16 -13.35 10.94 -6.51
N LEU A 17 -12.09 10.83 -6.92
CA LEU A 17 -11.38 9.56 -7.15
C LEU A 17 -10.38 9.22 -6.04
N ALA A 18 -9.96 10.19 -5.24
CA ALA A 18 -8.99 10.04 -4.15
C ALA A 18 -9.31 8.87 -3.20
N PRO A 19 -10.56 8.66 -2.72
CA PRO A 19 -10.87 7.53 -1.84
C PRO A 19 -10.70 6.17 -2.53
N HIS A 20 -11.00 6.09 -3.83
CA HIS A 20 -10.94 4.84 -4.59
C HIS A 20 -9.50 4.46 -4.91
N VAL A 21 -8.66 5.45 -5.21
CA VAL A 21 -7.23 5.27 -5.41
C VAL A 21 -6.55 4.85 -4.09
N TYR A 22 -6.92 5.46 -2.96
CA TYR A 22 -6.43 5.04 -1.64
C TYR A 22 -6.81 3.59 -1.31
N LEU A 23 -8.06 3.19 -1.56
CA LEU A 23 -8.51 1.80 -1.39
C LEU A 23 -7.74 0.84 -2.29
N LEU A 24 -7.40 1.24 -3.53
CA LEU A 24 -6.60 0.42 -4.44
C LEU A 24 -5.18 0.22 -3.90
N TYR A 25 -4.54 1.27 -3.36
CA TYR A 25 -3.24 1.15 -2.70
C TYR A 25 -3.28 0.20 -1.49
N LEU A 26 -4.31 0.31 -0.64
CA LEU A 26 -4.50 -0.60 0.50
C LEU A 26 -4.72 -2.04 0.04
N LEU A 27 -5.56 -2.27 -0.98
CA LEU A 27 -5.82 -3.60 -1.51
C LEU A 27 -4.56 -4.22 -2.12
N PHE A 28 -3.79 -3.42 -2.86
CA PHE A 28 -2.53 -3.88 -3.44
C PHE A 28 -1.50 -4.24 -2.35
N TRP A 29 -1.37 -3.40 -1.32
CA TRP A 29 -0.45 -3.65 -0.21
C TRP A 29 -0.84 -4.90 0.59
N THR A 30 -2.13 -5.04 0.91
CA THR A 30 -2.66 -6.20 1.64
C THR A 30 -2.51 -7.50 0.83
N PHE A 31 -2.69 -7.45 -0.49
CA PHE A 31 -2.40 -8.59 -1.36
C PHE A 31 -0.92 -9.01 -1.28
N PHE A 32 0.01 -8.04 -1.33
CA PHE A 32 1.45 -8.32 -1.23
C PHE A 32 1.86 -8.91 0.12
N VAL A 33 1.39 -8.29 1.22
CA VAL A 33 1.66 -8.79 2.58
C VAL A 33 1.00 -10.15 2.80
N GLY A 34 -0.23 -10.34 2.30
CA GLY A 34 -0.95 -11.61 2.38
C GLY A 34 -0.21 -12.74 1.65
N LEU A 35 0.29 -12.48 0.43
CA LEU A 35 1.13 -13.43 -0.30
C LEU A 35 2.38 -13.82 0.50
N PHE A 36 3.06 -12.83 1.07
CA PHE A 36 4.25 -13.08 1.89
C PHE A 36 3.91 -13.95 3.11
N VAL A 37 2.86 -13.61 3.86
CA VAL A 37 2.45 -14.35 5.06
C VAL A 37 2.01 -15.77 4.74
N LEU A 38 1.28 -15.98 3.65
CA LEU A 38 0.74 -17.30 3.31
C LEU A 38 1.78 -18.24 2.69
N PHE A 39 2.69 -17.73 1.86
CA PHE A 39 3.58 -18.57 1.07
C PHE A 39 5.04 -18.52 1.53
N VAL A 40 5.52 -17.36 2.00
CA VAL A 40 6.95 -17.19 2.35
C VAL A 40 7.18 -17.44 3.84
N PHE A 41 6.31 -16.91 4.69
CA PHE A 41 6.42 -17.04 6.15
C PHE A 41 6.55 -18.49 6.65
N PRO A 42 5.81 -19.49 6.11
CA PRO A 42 5.94 -20.88 6.55
C PRO A 42 7.27 -21.56 6.14
N ILE A 43 7.98 -20.99 5.15
CA ILE A 43 9.22 -21.57 4.59
C ILE A 43 10.44 -20.98 5.29
N ILE A 44 10.35 -19.76 5.82
CA ILE A 44 11.45 -19.06 6.47
C ILE A 44 11.43 -19.28 8.00
N GLY A 45 12.60 -19.13 8.64
CA GLY A 45 12.69 -19.21 10.09
C GLY A 45 11.96 -18.04 10.77
N ASN A 46 11.30 -18.30 11.91
CA ASN A 46 10.48 -17.34 12.65
C ASN A 46 11.18 -15.98 12.88
N THR A 47 12.47 -15.98 13.27
CA THR A 47 13.24 -14.75 13.51
C THR A 47 13.34 -13.87 12.26
N LEU A 48 13.58 -14.48 11.09
CA LEU A 48 13.64 -13.75 9.82
C LEU A 48 12.26 -13.29 9.39
N GLY A 49 11.23 -14.11 9.61
CA GLY A 49 9.84 -13.75 9.36
C GLY A 49 9.42 -12.51 10.14
N PHE A 50 9.73 -12.46 11.45
CA PHE A 50 9.45 -11.29 12.28
C PHE A 50 10.21 -10.04 11.84
N ALA A 51 11.49 -10.18 11.47
CA ALA A 51 12.27 -9.05 10.96
C ALA A 51 11.65 -8.47 9.68
N ILE A 52 11.24 -9.33 8.74
CA ILE A 52 10.62 -8.90 7.49
C ILE A 52 9.26 -8.25 7.74
N ILE A 53 8.42 -8.81 8.62
CA ILE A 53 7.14 -8.19 8.99
C ILE A 53 7.38 -6.80 9.60
N GLY A 54 8.37 -6.66 10.48
CA GLY A 54 8.72 -5.36 11.06
C GLY A 54 9.11 -4.34 9.98
N ILE A 55 9.91 -4.75 9.00
CA ILE A 55 10.27 -3.90 7.85
C ILE A 55 9.04 -3.54 7.02
N LEU A 56 8.14 -4.49 6.74
CA LEU A 56 6.91 -4.24 5.98
C LEU A 56 6.00 -3.23 6.68
N ILE A 57 5.83 -3.34 8.00
CA ILE A 57 5.06 -2.35 8.78
C ILE A 57 5.70 -0.97 8.68
N PHE A 58 7.02 -0.88 8.84
CA PHE A 58 7.74 0.39 8.73
C PHE A 58 7.59 1.03 7.34
N LEU A 59 7.69 0.23 6.28
CA LEU A 59 7.46 0.68 4.90
C LEU A 59 6.03 1.18 4.71
N PHE A 60 5.03 0.45 5.24
CA PHE A 60 3.63 0.86 5.15
C PHE A 60 3.38 2.21 5.83
N VAL A 61 3.88 2.40 7.05
CA VAL A 61 3.73 3.68 7.78
C VAL A 61 4.45 4.81 7.03
N SER A 62 5.64 4.54 6.49
CA SER A 62 6.39 5.52 5.69
C SER A 62 5.65 5.91 4.41
N MET A 63 4.97 4.96 3.77
CA MET A 63 4.14 5.21 2.58
C MET A 63 2.94 6.09 2.91
N VAL A 64 2.22 5.81 4.00
CA VAL A 64 1.10 6.64 4.48
C VAL A 64 1.59 8.05 4.84
N TRP A 65 2.73 8.16 5.53
CA TRP A 65 3.34 9.45 5.83
C TRP A 65 3.71 10.23 4.58
N TYR A 66 4.26 9.55 3.56
CA TYR A 66 4.58 10.17 2.27
C TYR A 66 3.32 10.67 1.56
N PHE A 67 2.24 9.90 1.55
CA PHE A 67 0.95 10.33 0.96
C PHE A 67 0.42 11.61 1.59
N HIS A 68 0.50 11.71 2.92
CA HIS A 68 0.11 12.90 3.65
C HIS A 68 1.03 14.09 3.35
N LYS A 69 2.36 13.88 3.41
CA LYS A 69 3.35 14.95 3.17
C LYS A 69 3.31 15.50 1.74
N SER A 70 2.97 14.66 0.77
CA SER A 70 2.93 15.04 -0.64
C SER A 70 1.59 15.63 -1.09
N ASN A 71 0.61 15.78 -0.18
CA ASN A 71 -0.78 16.11 -0.50
C ASN A 71 -1.28 15.30 -1.69
N LEU A 72 -0.93 14.01 -1.72
CA LEU A 72 -1.22 13.16 -2.88
C LEU A 72 -2.71 12.96 -3.06
N PHE A 73 -3.39 12.78 -1.93
CA PHE A 73 -4.84 12.79 -1.84
C PHE A 73 -5.25 14.21 -1.47
N ALA A 74 -6.09 14.82 -2.31
CA ALA A 74 -6.75 16.06 -1.95
C ALA A 74 -7.67 15.75 -0.76
N ASP A 75 -7.40 16.41 0.37
CA ASP A 75 -8.27 16.39 1.55
C ASP A 75 -9.57 17.17 1.27
#